data_AF-A0A929ENT4-F1
#
_entry.id   AF-A0A929ENT4-F1
#
_cell.length_a   1.000
_cell.length_b   1.000
_cell.length_c   1.000
_cell.angle_alpha   90.00
_cell.angle_beta   90.00
_cell.angle_gamma   90.00
#
_symmetry.space_group_name_H-M   'P 1'
#
loop_
_entity.id
_entity.type
_entity.pdbx_description
1 polymer ?
#
loop_
_entity_poly.entity_id
_entity_poly.type
_entity_poly.pdbx_seq_one_letter_code
_entity_poly.pdbx_strand_id
1 'polypeptide(L)' 'QAIRFPNLKPSTKTISVRFPEILLDDLKILANKRDVPYQSLLKIFVAERVEEETRSESYN' A
#
# COMPACT_ATOMS: atom_id res chain seq x y z
N GLN A 1 -1.33 -25.05 9.39
CA GLN A 1 -2.47 -24.54 10.17
C GLN A 1 -2.37 -23.02 10.22
N ALA A 2 -3.25 -22.29 9.52
CA ALA A 2 -3.17 -20.82 9.45
C ALA A 2 -3.74 -20.22 10.74
N ILE A 3 -2.86 -19.72 11.61
CA ILE A 3 -3.26 -19.00 12.82
C ILE A 3 -3.77 -17.62 12.38
N ARG A 4 -5.09 -17.46 12.32
CA ARG A 4 -5.71 -16.13 12.19
C ARG A 4 -5.68 -15.49 13.57
N PHE A 5 -5.10 -14.29 13.66
CA PHE A 5 -5.09 -13.49 14.88
C PHE A 5 -6.23 -12.47 14.81
N PRO A 6 -7.44 -12.79 15.33
CA PRO A 6 -8.63 -11.97 15.13
C PRO A 6 -8.59 -10.63 15.87
N ASN A 7 -7.64 -10.42 16.77
CA ASN A 7 -7.62 -9.30 17.73
C ASN A 7 -6.32 -8.47 17.71
N LEU A 8 -5.47 -8.61 16.69
CA LEU A 8 -4.31 -7.72 16.58
C LEU A 8 -4.78 -6.34 16.10
N LYS A 9 -4.58 -5.31 16.93
CA LYS A 9 -4.60 -3.93 16.42
C LYS A 9 -3.62 -3.88 15.25
N PRO A 10 -4.01 -3.37 14.06
CA PRO A 10 -3.04 -3.12 13.01
C PRO A 10 -2.02 -2.13 13.57
N SER A 11 -0.84 -2.63 13.89
CA SER A 11 0.25 -1.78 14.36
C SER A 11 0.75 -1.01 13.16
N THR A 12 0.78 0.32 13.28
CA THR A 12 1.38 1.18 12.26
C THR A 12 2.80 1.48 12.67
N LYS A 13 3.73 1.32 11.73
CA LYS A 13 5.12 1.72 11.91
C LYS A 13 5.42 2.85 10.93
N THR A 14 5.82 4.00 11.45
CA THR A 14 6.27 5.11 10.61
C THR A 14 7.59 4.75 9.95
N ILE A 15 7.65 4.88 8.63
CA ILE A 15 8.86 4.73 7.83
C ILE A 15 9.08 5.99 7.00
N SER A 16 10.33 6.33 6.73
CA SER A 16 10.68 7.37 5.77
C SER A 16 11.18 6.72 4.48
N VAL A 17 10.54 7.04 3.36
CA VAL A 17 10.91 6.53 2.03
C VAL A 17 11.11 7.73 1.11
N ARG A 18 12.16 7.68 0.28
CA ARG A 18 12.42 8.72 -0.72
C ARG A 18 11.76 8.34 -2.03
N PHE A 19 11.16 9.31 -2.69
CA PHE A 19 10.53 9.17 -4.00
C PHE A 19 11.06 10.25 -4.96
N PRO A 20 11.11 9.99 -6.28
CA PRO A 20 11.26 11.06 -7.27
C PRO A 20 10.11 12.07 -7.15
N GLU A 21 10.42 13.36 -7.28
CA GLU A 21 9.44 14.45 -7.14
C GLU A 21 8.28 14.31 -8.13
N ILE A 22 8.59 14.01 -9.40
CA ILE A 22 7.62 13.82 -10.48
C ILE A 22 6.59 12.74 -10.11
N LEU A 23 7.06 11.61 -9.58
CA LEU A 23 6.19 10.51 -9.19
C LEU A 23 5.25 10.89 -8.05
N LEU A 24 5.75 11.68 -7.09
CA LEU A 24 4.94 12.15 -5.97
C LEU A 24 3.83 13.10 -6.44
N ASP A 25 4.11 13.95 -7.43
CA ASP A 25 3.13 14.86 -7.99
C ASP A 25 2.08 14.13 -8.82
N ASP A 26 2.48 13.16 -9.64
CA ASP A 26 1.54 12.28 -10.35
C ASP A 26 0.62 11.54 -9.36
N LEU A 27 1.17 11.04 -8.26
CA LEU A 27 0.39 10.38 -7.21
C LEU A 27 -0.62 11.33 -6.56
N LYS A 28 -0.25 12.59 -6.28
CA LYS A 28 -1.18 13.60 -5.75
C LYS A 28 -2.32 13.89 -6.73
N ILE A 29 -2.02 14.01 -8.02
CA ILE A 29 -3.02 14.24 -9.07
C ILE A 29 -3.99 13.06 -9.14
N LEU A 30 -3.47 11.82 -9.14
CA LEU A 30 -4.30 10.62 -9.16
C LEU A 30 -5.17 10.48 -7.91
N ALA A 31 -4.63 10.84 -6.75
CA ALA A 31 -5.36 10.80 -5.49
C ALA A 31 -6.52 11.81 -5.48
N ASN A 32 -6.28 13.04 -5.96
CA ASN A 32 -7.32 14.05 -6.14
C ASN A 32 -8.44 13.58 -7.09
N LYS A 33 -8.08 12.97 -8.22
CA LYS A 33 -9.06 12.41 -9.18
C LYS A 33 -9.93 11.32 -8.57
N ARG A 34 -9.43 10.59 -7.57
CA ARG A 34 -10.13 9.52 -6.87
C ARG A 34 -10.79 9.98 -5.56
N ASP A 35 -10.75 11.28 -5.27
CA ASP A 35 -11.24 11.90 -4.03
C ASP A 35 -10.68 11.23 -2.76
N VAL A 36 -9.38 10.94 -2.76
CA VAL A 36 -8.67 10.36 -1.62
C VAL A 36 -7.35 11.08 -1.35
N PRO A 37 -6.85 11.07 -0.10
CA PRO A 37 -5.51 11.57 0.20
C PRO A 37 -4.42 10.74 -0.50
N TYR A 38 -3.35 11.38 -0.96
CA TYR A 38 -2.25 10.68 -1.66
C TYR A 38 -1.57 9.62 -0.80
N GLN A 39 -1.48 9.83 0.53
CA GLN A 39 -0.93 8.83 1.44
C GLN A 39 -1.84 7.60 1.56
N SER A 40 -3.17 7.81 1.47
CA SER A 40 -4.13 6.70 1.46
C SER A 40 -4.03 5.93 0.15
N LEU A 41 -3.93 6.63 -0.99
CA LEU A 41 -3.75 6.00 -2.30
C LEU A 41 -2.45 5.18 -2.35
N LEU A 42 -1.35 5.72 -1.81
CA LEU A 42 -0.08 5.01 -1.71
C LEU A 42 -0.21 3.68 -0.97
N LYS A 43 -0.93 3.68 0.16
CA LYS A 43 -1.15 2.46 0.96
C LYS A 43 -1.95 1.42 0.19
N ILE A 44 -2.96 1.85 -0.57
CA ILE A 44 -3.78 0.96 -1.40
C ILE A 44 -2.91 0.29 -2.47
N PHE A 45 -2.16 1.07 -3.24
CA PHE A 45 -1.30 0.52 -4.30
C PHE A 45 -0.24 -0.43 -3.76
N VAL A 46 0.40 -0.10 -2.64
CA VAL A 46 1.39 -0.99 -2.02
C VAL A 46 0.74 -2.28 -1.53
N ALA A 47 -0.45 -2.21 -0.92
CA ALA A 47 -1.16 -3.39 -0.44
C ALA A 47 -1.58 -4.32 -1.60
N GLU A 48 -2.17 -3.76 -2.66
CA GLU A 48 -2.57 -4.49 -3.86
C GLU A 48 -1.37 -5.23 -4.47
N ARG A 49 -0.26 -4.50 -4.67
CA ARG A 49 0.94 -5.07 -5.30
C ARG A 49 1.64 -6.12 -4.45
N VAL A 50 1.55 -6.02 -3.11
CA VAL A 50 2.08 -7.06 -2.20
C VAL A 50 1.20 -8.30 -2.23
N GLU A 51 -0.12 -8.14 -2.28
CA GLU A 51 -1.06 -9.27 -2.35
C GLU A 51 -0.91 -10.04 -3.67
N GLU A 52 -0.80 -9.32 -4.78
CA GLU A 52 -0.53 -9.89 -6.10
C GLU A 52 0.73 -10.75 -6.10
N GLU A 53 1.84 -10.23 -5.55
CA GLU A 53 3.11 -10.93 -5.54
C GLU A 53 3.10 -12.14 -4.62
N THR A 54 2.57 -11.99 -3.40
CA THR A 54 2.43 -13.08 -2.44
C THR A 54 1.58 -14.23 -3.00
N ARG A 55 0.54 -13.89 -3.78
CA ARG A 55 -0.31 -14.87 -4.44
C ARG A 55 0.41 -15.54 -5.61
N SER A 56 1.16 -14.78 -6.41
CA SER A 56 1.91 -15.31 -7.55
C SER A 56 3.05 -16.26 -7.12
N GLU A 57 3.72 -16.00 -6.01
CA GLU A 57 4.74 -16.86 -5.43
C GLU A 57 4.18 -18.20 -4.93
N SER A 58 2.90 -18.25 -4.56
CA SER A 58 2.25 -19.50 -4.12
C SER A 58 1.85 -20.43 -5.27
N TYR A 59 1.90 -19.94 -6.52
CA TYR A 59 1.59 -20.70 -7.74
C TYR A 59 2.83 -21.04 -8.58
N ASN A 60 4.02 -20.64 -8.14
CA ASN A 60 5.31 -21.07 -8.68
C ASN A 60 5.99 -22.05 -7.71
#